data_AF-A0A973YCX9-F1
#
_entry.id   AF-A0A973YCX9-F1
#
_cell.length_a   1.000
_cell.length_b   1.000
_cell.length_c   1.000
_cell.angle_alpha   90.00
_cell.angle_beta   90.00
_cell.angle_gamma   90.00
#
_symmetry.space_group_name_H-M   'P 1'
#
loop_
_entity.id
_entity.type
_entity.pdbx_description
1 polymer ?
#
loop_
_entity_poly.entity_id
_entity_poly.type
_entity_poly.pdbx_seq_one_letter_code
_entity_poly.pdbx_strand_id
1 'polypeptide(L)'
;IGVGSAFEGWNIHERGIVYYMIVPLNPPPGHTFHLELDTSRHIPGRTFRIRVEQVCTCTGQQQGENVQCLIHPSEKEQRENEEPSFLNTFCTGSYLDVEKIARWFYQLKTARWFYQLVRASWGTLPESHNWQLVLLPSSRSCKLKLTRSRESLTVKMLFGVQQGDSDIFVSSQNTEALFTPSTVWPETYAVAEVKFFRHINGQAPHDSWHLKCLQFLSCALPDTGISSYTLKTVVMHLLNTVPVSQWGSRQFLQRLGDTMQYLHCSLLEKSLDHFIVGNHSLPEVIRLPPDVQTSDPPNLFHHLVQDLRQYDVAMTHYREL
;
A
#
# COMPACT_ATOMS: atom_id res chain seq x y z
N ILE A 1 -1.78 -8.24 4.60
CA ILE A 1 -0.87 -8.43 3.45
C ILE A 1 0.36 -7.57 3.67
N GLY A 2 1.56 -8.15 3.76
CA GLY A 2 2.80 -7.39 3.95
C GLY A 2 3.28 -6.76 2.63
N VAL A 3 3.66 -5.48 2.67
CA VAL A 3 4.13 -4.70 1.52
C VAL A 3 5.35 -3.82 1.82
N GLY A 4 6.05 -3.38 0.78
CA GLY A 4 7.23 -2.53 0.89
C GLY A 4 8.52 -3.30 1.11
N SER A 5 9.63 -2.56 1.28
CA SER A 5 11.01 -3.08 1.28
C SER A 5 11.24 -4.27 2.21
N ALA A 6 10.57 -4.31 3.37
CA ALA A 6 10.65 -5.41 4.33
C ALA A 6 10.11 -6.75 3.79
N PHE A 7 9.04 -6.71 3.00
CA PHE A 7 8.41 -7.91 2.43
C PHE A 7 8.89 -8.22 1.02
N GLU A 8 9.52 -7.24 0.36
CA GLU A 8 10.20 -7.40 -0.92
C GLU A 8 11.65 -7.91 -0.77
N GLY A 9 12.21 -7.85 0.45
CA GLY A 9 13.48 -8.46 0.81
C GLY A 9 14.71 -7.55 0.70
N TRP A 10 14.54 -6.25 0.48
CA TRP A 10 15.64 -5.28 0.29
C TRP A 10 15.70 -4.18 1.35
N ASN A 11 15.15 -4.41 2.55
CA ASN A 11 15.12 -3.38 3.59
C ASN A 11 16.51 -2.94 4.09
N ILE A 12 16.62 -1.66 4.49
CA ILE A 12 17.83 -1.02 5.03
C ILE A 12 17.70 -0.95 6.56
N HIS A 13 18.68 -1.49 7.28
CA HIS A 13 18.57 -1.68 8.72
C HIS A 13 19.00 -0.46 9.57
N GLU A 14 19.50 0.61 8.95
CA GLU A 14 20.22 1.68 9.65
C GLU A 14 19.35 2.67 10.44
N ARG A 15 18.05 2.82 10.12
CA ARG A 15 17.18 3.86 10.72
C ARG A 15 15.84 3.34 11.27
N GLY A 16 15.83 2.12 11.79
CA GLY A 16 14.64 1.49 12.36
C GLY A 16 13.73 0.90 11.27
N ILE A 17 13.28 -0.32 11.50
CA ILE A 17 12.59 -1.10 10.49
C ILE A 17 11.11 -0.72 10.44
N VAL A 18 10.63 -0.27 9.29
CA VAL A 18 9.19 -0.03 9.07
C VAL A 18 8.59 -1.17 8.24
N TYR A 19 7.64 -1.89 8.82
CA TYR A 19 6.82 -2.88 8.14
C TYR A 19 5.50 -2.24 7.71
N TYR A 20 5.17 -2.29 6.43
CA TYR A 20 3.86 -1.86 5.95
C TYR A 20 2.97 -3.09 5.76
N MET A 21 1.76 -3.03 6.31
CA MET A 21 0.77 -4.08 6.14
C MET A 21 -0.53 -3.47 5.63
N ILE A 22 -1.06 -3.98 4.53
CA ILE A 22 -2.43 -3.68 4.10
C ILE A 22 -3.37 -4.65 4.83
N VAL A 23 -4.35 -4.10 5.51
CA VAL A 23 -5.47 -4.79 6.16
C VAL A 23 -6.66 -4.72 5.20
N PRO A 24 -6.99 -5.82 4.51
CA PRO A 24 -8.12 -5.85 3.58
C PRO A 24 -9.43 -5.62 4.34
N LEU A 25 -10.22 -4.66 3.88
CA LEU A 25 -11.56 -4.40 4.35
C LEU A 25 -12.55 -5.09 3.42
N ASN A 26 -13.35 -5.97 4.00
CA ASN A 26 -14.48 -6.58 3.30
C ASN A 26 -15.78 -5.91 3.76
N PRO A 27 -16.78 -5.78 2.88
CA PRO A 27 -18.07 -5.27 3.29
C PRO A 27 -18.68 -6.19 4.36
N PRO A 28 -19.30 -5.62 5.41
CA PRO A 28 -20.02 -6.43 6.39
C PRO A 28 -21.25 -7.09 5.72
N PRO A 29 -21.83 -8.14 6.35
CA PRO A 29 -23.06 -8.74 5.86
C PRO A 29 -24.16 -7.69 5.59
N GLY A 30 -24.88 -7.86 4.48
CA GLY A 30 -25.93 -6.94 4.05
C GLY A 30 -25.43 -5.62 3.44
N HIS A 31 -24.13 -5.50 3.16
CA HIS A 31 -23.55 -4.34 2.47
C HIS A 31 -22.67 -4.76 1.29
N THR A 32 -22.47 -3.84 0.35
CA THR A 32 -21.52 -3.97 -0.76
C THR A 32 -20.64 -2.74 -0.87
N PHE A 33 -19.41 -2.93 -1.31
CA PHE A 33 -18.48 -1.84 -1.61
C PHE A 33 -18.40 -1.65 -3.13
N HIS A 34 -18.67 -0.42 -3.58
CA HIS A 34 -18.51 -0.01 -4.96
C HIS A 34 -17.34 0.98 -5.04
N LEU A 35 -16.33 0.63 -5.83
CA LEU A 35 -15.19 1.50 -6.08
C LEU A 35 -15.55 2.46 -7.21
N GLU A 36 -15.58 3.75 -6.89
CA GLU A 36 -15.85 4.83 -7.84
C GLU A 36 -14.57 5.62 -8.07
N LEU A 37 -14.10 5.65 -9.31
CA LEU A 37 -12.91 6.43 -9.69
C LEU A 37 -13.22 7.93 -9.52
N ASP A 38 -12.39 8.63 -8.75
CA ASP A 38 -12.48 10.07 -8.60
C ASP A 38 -11.85 10.73 -9.83
N THR A 39 -12.70 11.31 -10.69
CA THR A 39 -12.26 12.02 -11.90
C THR A 39 -11.84 13.47 -11.63
N SER A 40 -11.86 13.91 -10.37
CA SER A 40 -11.43 15.26 -10.03
C SER A 40 -9.91 15.40 -10.19
N ARG A 41 -9.48 16.30 -11.09
CA ARG A 41 -8.06 16.50 -11.45
C ARG A 41 -7.22 17.18 -10.35
N HIS A 42 -7.73 17.27 -9.13
CA HIS A 42 -7.08 17.99 -8.05
C HIS A 42 -6.03 17.17 -7.30
N ILE A 43 -6.11 15.84 -7.37
CA ILE A 43 -5.20 14.94 -6.66
C ILE A 43 -4.36 14.17 -7.68
N PRO A 44 -3.02 14.19 -7.58
CA PRO A 44 -2.16 13.43 -8.49
C PRO A 44 -2.35 11.91 -8.26
N GLY A 45 -2.38 11.16 -9.37
CA GLY A 45 -2.57 9.71 -9.37
C GLY A 45 -4.05 9.29 -9.44
N ARG A 46 -4.27 7.97 -9.54
CA ARG A 46 -5.63 7.39 -9.56
C ARG A 46 -6.15 7.26 -8.14
N THR A 47 -7.27 7.93 -7.86
CA THR A 47 -7.89 7.92 -6.53
C THR A 47 -9.35 7.50 -6.64
N PHE A 48 -9.87 6.89 -5.59
CA PHE A 48 -11.21 6.33 -5.57
C PHE A 48 -11.99 6.80 -4.36
N ARG A 49 -13.31 6.71 -4.47
CA ARG A 49 -14.24 6.73 -3.34
C ARG A 49 -14.91 5.38 -3.24
N ILE A 50 -15.16 4.95 -2.02
CA ILE A 50 -15.73 3.63 -1.75
C ILE A 50 -17.17 3.86 -1.31
N ARG A 51 -18.13 3.71 -2.23
CA ARG A 51 -19.55 3.82 -1.92
C ARG A 51 -20.01 2.54 -1.24
N VAL A 52 -20.66 2.69 -0.09
CA VAL A 52 -21.25 1.60 0.68
C VAL A 52 -22.75 1.59 0.40
N GLU A 53 -23.23 0.48 -0.15
CA GLU A 53 -24.65 0.24 -0.38
C GLU A 53 -25.16 -0.87 0.52
N GLN A 54 -26.42 -0.76 0.95
CA GLN A 54 -27.10 -1.83 1.66
C GLN A 54 -27.76 -2.76 0.64
N VAL A 55 -27.56 -4.06 0.80
CA VAL A 55 -28.17 -5.10 -0.03
C VAL A 55 -29.04 -5.98 0.84
N CYS A 56 -30.33 -6.09 0.51
CA CYS A 56 -31.24 -7.00 1.21
C CYS A 56 -31.03 -8.41 0.67
N THR A 57 -30.81 -9.35 1.58
CA THR A 57 -30.69 -10.78 1.27
C THR A 57 -32.03 -11.51 1.36
N CYS A 58 -33.16 -10.81 1.48
CA CYS A 58 -34.47 -11.43 1.48
C CYS A 58 -34.77 -12.06 0.11
N THR A 59 -34.71 -13.39 0.04
CA THR A 59 -35.38 -14.16 -1.01
C THR A 59 -36.86 -13.80 -1.00
N GLY A 60 -37.38 -13.34 -2.14
CA GLY A 60 -38.75 -12.86 -2.27
C GLY A 60 -39.77 -13.80 -1.62
N GLN A 61 -40.55 -13.26 -0.67
CA GLN A 61 -41.76 -13.83 -0.08
C GLN A 61 -41.80 -15.37 0.05
N GLN A 62 -41.29 -15.89 1.16
CA GLN A 62 -41.98 -16.99 1.83
C GLN A 62 -42.26 -16.57 3.27
N GLN A 63 -43.54 -16.41 3.57
CA GLN A 63 -44.07 -16.26 4.93
C GLN A 63 -43.62 -17.45 5.76
N GLY A 64 -42.69 -17.22 6.68
CA GLY A 64 -42.27 -18.22 7.65
C GLY A 64 -40.87 -17.94 8.15
N GLU A 65 -40.81 -17.34 9.33
CA GLU A 65 -39.63 -17.05 10.18
C GLU A 65 -39.09 -15.61 10.09
N ASN A 66 -39.15 -14.93 11.24
CA ASN A 66 -38.75 -13.54 11.50
C ASN A 66 -37.25 -13.32 11.30
N VAL A 67 -36.78 -13.30 10.06
CA VAL A 67 -35.45 -12.77 9.71
C VAL A 67 -35.59 -11.30 9.32
N GLN A 68 -35.26 -10.42 10.27
CA GLN A 68 -35.26 -8.97 10.12
C GLN A 68 -34.30 -8.54 8.99
N CYS A 69 -34.80 -7.88 7.94
CA CYS A 69 -33.94 -7.25 6.93
C CYS A 69 -33.70 -5.78 7.29
N LEU A 70 -32.42 -5.36 7.30
CA LEU A 70 -32.00 -3.98 7.54
C LEU A 70 -32.62 -2.96 6.57
N ILE A 71 -33.16 -3.41 5.44
CA ILE A 71 -33.81 -2.58 4.40
C ILE A 71 -35.35 -2.53 4.60
N HIS A 72 -35.95 -3.53 5.24
CA HIS A 72 -37.40 -3.61 5.46
C HIS A 72 -37.70 -3.55 6.97
N PRO A 73 -37.64 -2.36 7.60
CA PRO A 73 -38.01 -2.24 9.01
C PRO A 73 -39.51 -2.54 9.17
N SER A 74 -39.84 -3.36 10.17
CA SER A 74 -41.24 -3.55 10.56
C SER A 74 -41.78 -2.27 11.21
N GLU A 75 -43.08 -1.98 11.06
CA GLU A 75 -43.74 -0.77 11.58
C GLU A 75 -43.55 -0.52 13.09
N LYS A 76 -43.08 -1.52 13.86
CA LYS A 76 -42.92 -1.47 15.32
C LYS A 76 -41.54 -1.01 15.81
N GLU A 77 -40.51 -0.92 14.96
CA GLU A 77 -39.13 -0.60 15.39
C GLU A 77 -38.74 0.87 15.20
N GLN A 78 -39.66 1.76 14.79
CA GLN A 78 -39.37 3.18 14.58
C GLN A 78 -38.96 3.98 15.83
N ARG A 79 -38.94 3.39 17.04
CA ARG A 79 -38.77 4.19 18.28
C ARG A 79 -37.75 3.72 19.30
N GLU A 80 -37.23 2.49 19.25
CA GLU A 80 -36.39 1.99 20.35
C GLU A 80 -35.28 1.07 19.81
N ASN A 81 -34.01 1.47 20.03
CA ASN A 81 -32.73 0.83 19.65
C ASN A 81 -32.10 1.29 18.33
N GLU A 82 -31.69 2.56 18.26
CA GLU A 82 -30.64 2.98 17.31
C GLU A 82 -29.27 2.53 17.82
N GLU A 83 -28.94 1.24 17.67
CA GLU A 83 -27.53 0.88 17.59
C GLU A 83 -26.89 1.68 16.44
N PRO A 84 -25.67 2.21 16.62
CA PRO A 84 -25.05 3.04 15.60
C PRO A 84 -24.87 2.20 14.33
N SER A 85 -25.65 2.53 13.29
CA SER A 85 -25.58 1.85 11.99
C SER A 85 -24.14 1.86 11.46
N PHE A 86 -23.77 0.82 10.70
CA PHE A 86 -22.45 0.72 10.09
C PHE A 86 -22.08 2.01 9.31
N LEU A 87 -23.06 2.55 8.57
CA LEU A 87 -22.91 3.79 7.81
C LEU A 87 -22.60 4.98 8.72
N ASN A 88 -23.33 5.16 9.82
CA ASN A 88 -23.08 6.26 10.76
C ASN A 88 -21.69 6.17 11.40
N THR A 89 -21.24 4.94 11.65
CA THR A 89 -19.97 4.64 12.31
C THR A 89 -18.76 4.81 11.39
N PHE A 90 -18.81 4.29 10.16
CA PHE A 90 -17.64 4.19 9.29
C PHE A 90 -17.70 5.04 8.02
N CYS A 91 -18.86 5.62 7.69
CA CYS A 91 -19.06 6.37 6.45
C CYS A 91 -19.33 7.85 6.69
N THR A 92 -18.92 8.72 5.77
CA THR A 92 -19.35 10.11 5.68
C THR A 92 -20.29 10.22 4.48
N GLY A 93 -21.59 10.38 4.74
CA GLY A 93 -22.62 10.10 3.74
C GLY A 93 -22.66 8.61 3.42
N SER A 94 -22.65 8.28 2.12
CA SER A 94 -22.57 6.89 1.62
C SER A 94 -21.15 6.41 1.36
N TYR A 95 -20.12 7.19 1.67
CA TYR A 95 -18.73 6.85 1.35
C TYR A 95 -17.92 6.46 2.58
N LEU A 96 -17.10 5.42 2.44
CA LEU A 96 -16.23 4.93 3.50
C LEU A 96 -15.21 5.98 3.90
N ASP A 97 -15.19 6.32 5.18
CA ASP A 97 -14.36 7.38 5.75
C ASP A 97 -13.21 6.78 6.56
N VAL A 98 -12.00 7.02 6.07
CA VAL A 98 -10.77 6.47 6.64
C VAL A 98 -10.48 6.99 8.05
N GLU A 99 -10.87 8.23 8.35
CA GLU A 99 -10.62 8.84 9.66
C GLU A 99 -11.64 8.33 10.67
N LYS A 100 -12.88 8.09 10.25
CA LYS A 100 -13.86 7.39 11.07
C LYS A 100 -13.41 5.97 11.38
N ILE A 101 -12.91 5.23 10.38
CA ILE A 101 -12.33 3.89 10.60
C ILE A 101 -11.14 3.96 11.57
N ALA A 102 -10.17 4.83 11.32
CA ALA A 102 -9.01 4.98 12.19
C ALA A 102 -9.43 5.37 13.61
N ARG A 103 -10.31 6.38 13.77
CA ARG A 103 -10.84 6.77 15.08
C ARG A 103 -11.58 5.64 15.77
N TRP A 104 -12.40 4.86 15.05
CA TRP A 104 -13.05 3.67 15.59
C TRP A 104 -12.02 2.67 16.12
N PHE A 105 -10.93 2.46 15.38
CA PHE A 105 -9.76 1.67 15.80
C PHE A 105 -8.97 2.26 16.97
N TYR A 106 -9.14 3.53 17.34
CA TYR A 106 -8.46 4.15 18.50
C TYR A 106 -9.40 4.37 19.70
N GLN A 107 -10.71 4.58 19.48
CA GLN A 107 -11.64 5.11 20.48
C GLN A 107 -12.65 4.09 21.03
N LEU A 108 -12.98 2.99 20.34
CA LEU A 108 -13.96 2.03 20.85
C LEU A 108 -13.34 0.90 21.72
N LYS A 109 -14.16 0.32 22.60
CA LYS A 109 -13.80 -0.85 23.42
C LYS A 109 -13.27 -2.04 22.59
N THR A 110 -13.57 -2.12 21.31
CA THR A 110 -13.06 -3.11 20.34
C THR A 110 -11.59 -2.89 19.97
N ALA A 111 -11.11 -1.65 19.96
CA ALA A 111 -9.68 -1.34 19.84
C ALA A 111 -8.91 -1.79 21.07
N ARG A 112 -9.52 -1.62 22.24
CA ARG A 112 -8.99 -2.19 23.49
C ARG A 112 -9.00 -3.72 23.41
N TRP A 113 -10.02 -4.36 22.83
CA TRP A 113 -9.99 -5.81 22.57
C TRP A 113 -8.89 -6.23 21.59
N PHE A 114 -8.72 -5.55 20.45
CA PHE A 114 -7.65 -5.84 19.50
C PHE A 114 -6.27 -5.62 20.12
N TYR A 115 -6.08 -4.49 20.81
CA TYR A 115 -4.86 -4.22 21.57
C TYR A 115 -4.64 -5.24 22.70
N GLN A 116 -5.70 -5.66 23.41
CA GLN A 116 -5.62 -6.69 24.43
C GLN A 116 -5.33 -8.06 23.84
N LEU A 117 -5.87 -8.40 22.67
CA LEU A 117 -5.61 -9.64 21.95
C LEU A 117 -4.17 -9.67 21.47
N VAL A 118 -3.71 -8.59 20.84
CA VAL A 118 -2.31 -8.43 20.41
C VAL A 118 -1.40 -8.48 21.63
N ARG A 119 -1.72 -7.80 22.73
CA ARG A 119 -0.92 -7.81 23.97
C ARG A 119 -0.94 -9.16 24.69
N ALA A 120 -2.06 -9.87 24.69
CA ALA A 120 -2.19 -11.19 25.29
C ALA A 120 -1.39 -12.23 24.49
N SER A 121 -1.51 -12.17 23.16
CA SER A 121 -0.71 -13.00 22.24
C SER A 121 0.78 -12.62 22.32
N TRP A 122 1.09 -11.32 22.48
CA TRP A 122 2.45 -10.84 22.70
C TRP A 122 3.04 -11.40 23.99
N GLY A 123 2.30 -11.41 25.10
CA GLY A 123 2.76 -11.98 26.37
C GLY A 123 3.07 -13.47 26.32
N THR A 124 2.63 -14.20 25.28
CA THR A 124 2.98 -15.62 25.07
C THR A 124 4.25 -15.83 24.24
N LEU A 125 4.79 -14.76 23.64
CA LEU A 125 6.02 -14.82 22.85
C LEU A 125 7.25 -14.59 23.74
N PRO A 126 8.32 -15.41 23.64
CA PRO A 126 9.56 -15.22 24.39
C PRO A 126 10.20 -13.83 24.19
N GLU A 127 10.01 -13.23 23.01
CA GLU A 127 10.55 -11.92 22.65
C GLU A 127 9.90 -10.77 23.45
N SER A 128 8.73 -10.99 24.05
CA SER A 128 7.93 -9.97 24.74
C SER A 128 8.60 -9.39 25.99
N HIS A 129 9.53 -10.14 26.59
CA HIS A 129 10.27 -9.69 27.79
C HIS A 129 11.24 -8.54 27.50
N ASN A 130 11.73 -8.43 26.27
CA ASN A 130 12.76 -7.45 25.88
C ASN A 130 12.22 -6.31 25.00
N TRP A 131 10.99 -6.46 24.49
CA TRP A 131 10.39 -5.55 23.52
C TRP A 131 9.08 -4.98 24.04
N GLN A 132 9.04 -3.65 24.16
CA GLN A 132 7.85 -2.91 24.56
C GLN A 132 6.99 -2.59 23.34
N LEU A 133 5.71 -2.97 23.39
CA LEU A 133 4.72 -2.67 22.36
C LEU A 133 3.92 -1.42 22.72
N VAL A 134 3.88 -0.44 21.82
CA VAL A 134 3.13 0.81 21.96
C VAL A 134 2.28 1.05 20.72
N LEU A 135 1.00 1.39 20.92
CA LEU A 135 0.12 1.85 19.85
C LEU A 135 0.27 3.37 19.69
N LEU A 136 0.67 3.83 18.52
CA LEU A 136 0.84 5.24 18.19
C LEU A 136 -0.42 5.79 17.50
N PRO A 137 -0.88 7.02 17.82
CA PRO A 137 -2.02 7.62 17.16
C PRO A 137 -1.71 7.93 15.69
N SER A 138 -2.71 7.75 14.82
CA SER A 138 -2.65 8.15 13.42
C SER A 138 -4.07 8.34 12.86
N SER A 139 -4.27 9.36 12.03
CA SER A 139 -5.59 9.69 11.48
C SER A 139 -6.05 8.75 10.35
N ARG A 140 -5.13 8.10 9.64
CA ARG A 140 -5.45 7.28 8.44
C ARG A 140 -4.82 5.88 8.46
N SER A 141 -4.21 5.48 9.57
CA SER A 141 -3.54 4.17 9.70
C SER A 141 -3.52 3.73 11.15
N CYS A 142 -3.19 2.47 11.41
CA CYS A 142 -2.87 1.99 12.74
C CYS A 142 -1.35 1.74 12.83
N LYS A 143 -0.68 2.33 13.81
CA LYS A 143 0.79 2.26 13.96
C LYS A 143 1.14 1.56 15.27
N LEU A 144 1.82 0.42 15.19
CA LEU A 144 2.41 -0.26 16.33
C LEU A 144 3.91 -0.02 16.34
N LYS A 145 4.45 0.41 17.47
CA LYS A 145 5.89 0.57 17.67
C LYS A 145 6.35 -0.45 18.69
N LEU A 146 7.36 -1.22 18.31
CA LEU A 146 8.11 -2.14 19.16
C LEU A 146 9.45 -1.49 19.47
N THR A 147 9.80 -1.36 20.75
CA THR A 147 11.08 -0.77 21.18
C THR A 147 11.84 -1.71 22.11
N ARG A 148 13.15 -1.85 21.86
CA ARG A 148 14.09 -2.59 22.71
C ARG A 148 15.37 -1.78 22.84
N SER A 149 15.64 -1.21 24.02
CA SER A 149 16.83 -0.40 24.29
C SER A 149 17.06 0.70 23.23
N ARG A 150 17.96 0.49 22.25
CA ARG A 150 18.26 1.43 21.16
C ARG A 150 17.59 1.07 19.83
N GLU A 151 16.94 -0.09 19.75
CA GLU A 151 16.28 -0.57 18.56
C GLU A 151 14.81 -0.20 18.58
N SER A 152 14.28 0.14 17.41
CA SER A 152 12.84 0.31 17.23
C SER A 152 12.38 -0.24 15.90
N LEU A 153 11.22 -0.89 15.94
CA LEU A 153 10.52 -1.45 14.80
C LEU A 153 9.13 -0.83 14.79
N THR A 154 8.68 -0.38 13.62
CA THR A 154 7.35 0.19 13.46
C THR A 154 6.56 -0.66 12.46
N VAL A 155 5.38 -1.14 12.87
CA VAL A 155 4.42 -1.76 11.97
C VAL A 155 3.34 -0.73 11.66
N LYS A 156 3.20 -0.35 10.39
CA LYS A 156 2.15 0.54 9.90
C LYS A 156 1.10 -0.30 9.16
N MET A 157 -0.07 -0.40 9.76
CA MET A 157 -1.25 -1.05 9.19
C MET A 157 -2.08 -0.01 8.43
N LEU A 158 -2.13 -0.16 7.12
CA LEU A 158 -2.96 0.62 6.19
C LEU A 158 -4.24 -0.15 5.94
N PHE A 159 -5.37 0.53 5.87
CA PHE A 159 -6.62 -0.10 5.44
C PHE A 159 -6.65 -0.13 3.92
N GLY A 160 -7.24 -1.16 3.32
CA GLY A 160 -7.43 -1.17 1.88
C GLY A 160 -8.57 -2.05 1.43
N VAL A 161 -9.15 -1.71 0.28
CA VAL A 161 -10.17 -2.51 -0.40
C VAL A 161 -9.58 -3.01 -1.71
N GLN A 162 -9.72 -4.30 -1.96
CA GLN A 162 -9.22 -4.94 -3.18
C GLN A 162 -10.10 -4.56 -4.36
N GLN A 163 -9.50 -4.26 -5.51
CA GLN A 163 -10.23 -4.02 -6.75
C GLN A 163 -10.55 -5.36 -7.42
N GLY A 164 -11.78 -5.84 -7.23
CA GLY A 164 -12.21 -7.15 -7.74
C GLY A 164 -11.38 -8.28 -7.13
N ASP A 165 -10.89 -9.18 -7.98
CA ASP A 165 -9.99 -10.29 -7.61
C ASP A 165 -8.52 -10.04 -8.03
N SER A 166 -8.16 -8.78 -8.27
CA SER A 166 -6.84 -8.36 -8.73
C SER A 166 -5.85 -8.11 -7.59
N ASP A 167 -4.59 -7.88 -7.93
CA ASP A 167 -3.53 -7.48 -6.98
C ASP A 167 -3.48 -5.98 -6.71
N ILE A 168 -4.49 -5.24 -7.18
CA ILE A 168 -4.60 -3.80 -7.00
C ILE A 168 -5.57 -3.49 -5.86
N PHE A 169 -5.15 -2.54 -5.02
CA PHE A 169 -5.92 -2.11 -3.87
C PHE A 169 -6.10 -0.60 -3.93
N VAL A 170 -7.20 -0.11 -3.36
CA VAL A 170 -7.28 1.28 -2.90
C VAL A 170 -6.96 1.30 -1.43
N SER A 171 -6.14 2.23 -0.96
CA SER A 171 -5.61 2.20 0.39
C SER A 171 -5.78 3.50 1.15
N SER A 172 -5.67 3.42 2.47
CA SER A 172 -5.70 4.57 3.37
C SER A 172 -4.42 5.40 3.34
N GLN A 173 -3.44 5.02 2.51
CA GLN A 173 -2.19 5.73 2.33
C GLN A 173 -2.46 7.17 1.95
N ASN A 174 -1.71 8.10 2.56
CA ASN A 174 -1.85 9.50 2.22
C ASN A 174 -1.19 9.75 0.86
N THR A 175 -1.86 10.48 -0.01
CA THR A 175 -1.22 11.10 -1.18
C THR A 175 -0.30 12.24 -0.71
N GLU A 176 0.69 12.60 -1.53
CA GLU A 176 1.65 13.68 -1.23
C GLU A 176 0.98 15.07 -1.09
N ALA A 177 -0.29 15.19 -1.47
CA ALA A 177 -1.10 16.38 -1.24
C ALA A 177 -1.38 16.60 0.26
N LEU A 178 -1.11 17.82 0.73
CA LEU A 178 -1.30 18.26 2.12
C LEU A 178 -2.74 18.09 2.66
N PHE A 179 -3.74 17.93 1.77
CA PHE A 179 -5.12 17.67 2.13
C PHE A 179 -5.75 16.62 1.21
N THR A 180 -5.62 15.35 1.58
CA THR A 180 -6.41 14.28 0.97
C THR A 180 -7.69 14.10 1.79
N PRO A 181 -8.90 14.27 1.21
CA PRO A 181 -10.15 14.07 1.96
C PRO A 181 -10.22 12.68 2.60
N SER A 182 -10.94 12.56 3.72
CA SER A 182 -11.05 11.30 4.47
C SER A 182 -11.80 10.18 3.71
N THR A 183 -12.59 10.55 2.70
CA THR A 183 -13.33 9.63 1.83
C THR A 183 -12.61 9.29 0.53
N VAL A 184 -11.41 9.85 0.31
CA VAL A 184 -10.58 9.57 -0.87
C VAL A 184 -9.53 8.52 -0.54
N TRP A 185 -9.46 7.50 -1.39
CA TRP A 185 -8.61 6.32 -1.26
C TRP A 185 -7.71 6.18 -2.49
N PRO A 186 -6.41 6.49 -2.39
CA PRO A 186 -5.48 6.32 -3.50
C PRO A 186 -5.30 4.85 -3.89
N GLU A 187 -5.20 4.59 -5.19
CA GLU A 187 -4.82 3.29 -5.74
C GLU A 187 -3.36 2.97 -5.37
N THR A 188 -3.07 1.72 -5.03
CA THR A 188 -1.75 1.24 -4.68
C THR A 188 -1.42 -0.06 -5.40
N TYR A 189 -0.20 -0.13 -5.92
CA TYR A 189 0.34 -1.28 -6.64
C TYR A 189 1.30 -2.12 -5.78
N ALA A 190 1.41 -1.80 -4.48
CA ALA A 190 2.42 -2.39 -3.61
C ALA A 190 2.29 -3.92 -3.44
N VAL A 191 1.07 -4.46 -3.55
CA VAL A 191 0.84 -5.93 -3.51
C VAL A 191 1.36 -6.58 -4.79
N ALA A 192 1.12 -5.97 -5.96
CA ALA A 192 1.66 -6.42 -7.24
C ALA A 192 3.19 -6.35 -7.26
N GLU A 193 3.79 -5.29 -6.72
CA GLU A 193 5.25 -5.15 -6.59
C GLU A 193 5.87 -6.25 -5.71
N VAL A 194 5.27 -6.57 -4.56
CA VAL A 194 5.71 -7.69 -3.71
C VAL A 194 5.62 -9.01 -4.45
N LYS A 195 4.53 -9.24 -5.19
CA LYS A 195 4.37 -10.44 -6.01
C LYS A 195 5.44 -10.51 -7.11
N PHE A 196 5.79 -9.40 -7.74
CA PHE A 196 6.88 -9.33 -8.71
C PHE A 196 8.20 -9.77 -8.08
N PHE A 197 8.61 -9.17 -6.94
CA PHE A 197 9.84 -9.57 -6.26
C PHE A 197 9.81 -11.04 -5.80
N ARG A 198 8.65 -11.54 -5.34
CA ARG A 198 8.49 -12.96 -5.00
C ARG A 198 8.68 -13.86 -6.21
N HIS A 199 8.16 -13.47 -7.37
CA HIS A 199 8.30 -14.20 -8.63
C HIS A 199 9.77 -14.23 -9.10
N ILE A 200 10.48 -13.10 -9.01
CA ILE A 200 11.91 -13.02 -9.32
C ILE A 200 12.72 -13.89 -8.35
N ASN A 201 12.47 -13.78 -7.04
CA ASN A 201 13.15 -14.59 -6.02
C ASN A 201 12.94 -16.09 -6.22
N GLY A 202 11.77 -16.52 -6.70
CA GLY A 202 11.50 -17.92 -7.01
C GLY A 202 12.32 -18.48 -8.17
N GLN A 203 12.87 -17.62 -9.03
CA GLN A 203 13.70 -18.01 -10.19
C GLN A 203 15.18 -17.66 -10.01
N ALA A 204 15.51 -16.88 -8.98
CA ALA A 204 16.85 -16.38 -8.77
C ALA A 204 17.82 -17.53 -8.39
N PRO A 205 19.02 -17.59 -8.99
CA PRO A 205 20.08 -18.46 -8.49
C PRO A 205 20.45 -18.13 -7.04
N HIS A 206 21.01 -19.11 -6.33
CA HIS A 206 21.44 -18.93 -4.93
C HIS A 206 22.45 -17.79 -4.73
N ASP A 207 23.25 -17.46 -5.74
CA ASP A 207 24.25 -16.39 -5.69
C ASP A 207 23.74 -15.05 -6.23
N SER A 208 22.42 -14.91 -6.48
CA SER A 208 21.82 -13.68 -6.98
C SER A 208 21.87 -12.55 -5.97
N TRP A 209 22.30 -11.38 -6.42
CA TRP A 209 22.54 -10.16 -5.64
C TRP A 209 21.65 -9.00 -6.08
N HIS A 210 20.54 -9.27 -6.79
CA HIS A 210 19.62 -8.23 -7.25
C HIS A 210 19.05 -7.36 -6.11
N LEU A 211 18.65 -7.97 -4.99
CA LEU A 211 18.20 -7.20 -3.80
C LEU A 211 19.34 -6.43 -3.14
N LYS A 212 20.57 -6.99 -3.15
CA LYS A 212 21.75 -6.29 -2.62
C LYS A 212 22.11 -5.07 -3.46
N CYS A 213 21.87 -5.12 -4.77
CA CYS A 213 22.04 -3.97 -5.68
C CYS A 213 21.12 -2.82 -5.26
N LEU A 214 19.84 -3.13 -5.03
CA LEU A 214 18.87 -2.14 -4.57
C LEU A 214 19.15 -1.63 -3.15
N GLN A 215 19.57 -2.50 -2.23
CA GLN A 215 19.99 -2.13 -0.88
C GLN A 215 21.17 -1.15 -0.90
N PHE A 216 22.23 -1.50 -1.66
CA PHE A 216 23.43 -0.69 -1.75
C PHE A 216 23.11 0.72 -2.26
N LEU A 217 22.39 0.82 -3.37
CA LEU A 217 21.98 2.11 -3.93
C LEU A 217 21.12 2.90 -2.95
N SER A 218 20.12 2.27 -2.34
CA SER A 218 19.22 2.95 -1.41
C SER A 218 19.93 3.44 -0.14
N CYS A 219 21.00 2.75 0.30
CA CYS A 219 21.87 3.22 1.39
C CYS A 219 22.80 4.36 0.97
N ALA A 220 23.30 4.35 -0.26
CA ALA A 220 24.18 5.39 -0.79
C ALA A 220 23.44 6.70 -1.10
N LEU A 221 22.11 6.65 -1.27
CA LEU A 221 21.28 7.73 -1.83
C LEU A 221 20.37 8.55 -0.89
N PRO A 222 20.38 8.43 0.45
CA PRO A 222 19.29 8.96 1.29
C PRO A 222 19.10 10.49 1.22
N ASP A 223 20.13 11.26 0.84
CA ASP A 223 20.09 12.73 0.83
C ASP A 223 20.11 13.34 -0.59
N THR A 224 19.97 12.51 -1.62
CA THR A 224 20.12 12.89 -3.04
C THR A 224 18.84 13.34 -3.73
N GLY A 225 17.72 13.47 -3.01
CA GLY A 225 16.41 13.77 -3.60
C GLY A 225 15.84 12.66 -4.50
N ILE A 226 16.62 11.62 -4.81
CA ILE A 226 16.19 10.42 -5.51
C ILE A 226 15.60 9.45 -4.49
N SER A 227 14.31 9.16 -4.62
CA SER A 227 13.63 8.29 -3.67
C SER A 227 14.08 6.83 -3.83
N SER A 228 14.02 6.06 -2.74
CA SER A 228 14.22 4.60 -2.81
C SER A 228 13.18 3.91 -3.71
N TYR A 229 12.00 4.50 -3.87
CA TYR A 229 10.97 4.03 -4.79
C TYR A 229 11.38 4.21 -6.27
N THR A 230 12.06 5.31 -6.60
CA THR A 230 12.64 5.56 -7.94
C THR A 230 13.65 4.48 -8.28
N LEU A 231 14.60 4.20 -7.38
CA LEU A 231 15.60 3.15 -7.58
C LEU A 231 14.98 1.77 -7.71
N LYS A 232 14.00 1.47 -6.86
CA LYS A 232 13.22 0.23 -6.94
C LYS A 232 12.58 0.11 -8.33
N THR A 233 11.95 1.16 -8.82
CA THR A 233 11.29 1.16 -10.14
C THR A 233 12.29 0.87 -11.27
N VAL A 234 13.47 1.50 -11.24
CA VAL A 234 14.56 1.21 -12.21
C VAL A 234 15.00 -0.24 -12.13
N VAL A 235 15.24 -0.77 -10.93
CA VAL A 235 15.65 -2.17 -10.73
C VAL A 235 14.56 -3.13 -11.20
N MET A 236 13.27 -2.81 -10.99
CA MET A 236 12.17 -3.63 -11.49
C MET A 236 12.15 -3.67 -13.03
N HIS A 237 12.33 -2.53 -13.71
CA HIS A 237 12.47 -2.48 -15.17
C HIS A 237 13.66 -3.31 -15.68
N LEU A 238 14.80 -3.22 -15.01
CA LEU A 238 15.97 -4.04 -15.34
C LEU A 238 15.72 -5.53 -15.08
N LEU A 239 15.06 -5.91 -13.99
CA LEU A 239 14.70 -7.30 -13.70
C LEU A 239 13.70 -7.88 -14.69
N ASN A 240 12.89 -7.02 -15.32
CA ASN A 240 11.92 -7.41 -16.35
C ASN A 240 12.57 -7.66 -17.72
N THR A 241 13.78 -7.13 -17.95
CA THR A 241 14.47 -7.21 -19.25
C THR A 241 15.75 -8.04 -19.19
N VAL A 242 16.43 -8.07 -18.05
CA VAL A 242 17.66 -8.82 -17.82
C VAL A 242 17.33 -10.09 -17.03
N PRO A 243 17.61 -11.29 -17.56
CA PRO A 243 17.37 -12.55 -16.85
C PRO A 243 18.02 -12.56 -15.47
N VAL A 244 17.29 -13.04 -14.46
CA VAL A 244 17.74 -13.07 -13.05
C VAL A 244 19.03 -13.88 -12.85
N SER A 245 19.34 -14.80 -13.77
CA SER A 245 20.60 -15.55 -13.81
C SER A 245 21.83 -14.66 -14.01
N GLN A 246 21.67 -13.46 -14.58
CA GLN A 246 22.75 -12.49 -14.79
C GLN A 246 22.90 -11.48 -13.66
N TRP A 247 22.23 -11.71 -12.52
CA TRP A 247 22.33 -10.89 -11.32
C TRP A 247 23.20 -11.54 -10.23
N GLY A 248 24.06 -12.49 -10.62
CA GLY A 248 24.98 -13.14 -9.70
C GLY A 248 25.98 -12.17 -9.08
N SER A 249 26.59 -12.60 -7.97
CA SER A 249 27.59 -11.82 -7.23
C SER A 249 28.74 -11.27 -8.09
N ARG A 250 29.13 -12.00 -9.15
CA ARG A 250 30.22 -11.61 -10.06
C ARG A 250 29.85 -10.45 -10.98
N GLN A 251 28.57 -10.28 -11.30
CA GLN A 251 28.05 -9.21 -12.15
C GLN A 251 27.57 -8.01 -11.33
N PHE A 252 27.74 -8.02 -10.01
CA PHE A 252 27.20 -6.99 -9.12
C PHE A 252 27.57 -5.55 -9.52
N LEU A 253 28.86 -5.28 -9.77
CA LEU A 253 29.32 -3.96 -10.20
C LEU A 253 28.74 -3.56 -11.57
N GLN A 254 28.59 -4.51 -12.48
CA GLN A 254 27.95 -4.27 -13.77
C GLN A 254 26.48 -3.87 -13.58
N ARG A 255 25.72 -4.58 -12.72
CA ARG A 255 24.31 -4.27 -12.46
C ARG A 255 24.11 -2.95 -11.73
N LEU A 256 25.03 -2.56 -10.86
CA LEU A 256 25.06 -1.21 -10.31
C LEU A 256 25.24 -0.17 -11.43
N GLY A 257 26.21 -0.40 -12.33
CA GLY A 257 26.44 0.45 -13.50
C GLY A 257 25.22 0.56 -14.41
N ASP A 258 24.56 -0.56 -14.72
CA ASP A 258 23.34 -0.57 -15.55
C ASP A 258 22.20 0.19 -14.87
N THR A 259 22.05 0.05 -13.55
CA THR A 259 21.03 0.77 -12.77
C THR A 259 21.28 2.26 -12.80
N MET A 260 22.54 2.69 -12.61
CA MET A 260 22.93 4.09 -12.68
C MET A 260 22.76 4.66 -14.09
N GLN A 261 23.15 3.90 -15.12
CA GLN A 261 22.98 4.31 -16.51
C GLN A 261 21.50 4.44 -16.89
N TYR A 262 20.64 3.51 -16.47
CA TYR A 262 19.21 3.60 -16.70
C TYR A 262 18.63 4.84 -16.02
N LEU A 263 18.98 5.05 -14.74
CA LEU A 263 18.56 6.23 -13.97
C LEU A 263 19.00 7.54 -14.66
N HIS A 264 20.22 7.59 -15.17
CA HIS A 264 20.74 8.74 -15.92
C HIS A 264 19.92 9.01 -17.18
N CYS A 265 19.66 7.98 -17.99
CA CYS A 265 18.82 8.13 -19.19
C CYS A 265 17.42 8.62 -18.81
N SER A 266 16.80 8.03 -17.78
CA SER A 266 15.50 8.47 -17.28
C SER A 266 15.51 9.92 -16.80
N LEU A 267 16.58 10.39 -16.14
CA LEU A 267 16.71 11.78 -15.74
C LEU A 267 16.85 12.69 -16.95
N LEU A 268 17.71 12.36 -17.92
CA LEU A 268 17.91 13.15 -19.15
C LEU A 268 16.61 13.30 -19.94
N GLU A 269 15.85 12.21 -20.08
CA GLU A 269 14.55 12.20 -20.74
C GLU A 269 13.43 12.77 -19.87
N LYS A 270 13.71 13.03 -18.58
CA LYS A 270 12.73 13.41 -17.55
C LYS A 270 11.54 12.46 -17.51
N SER A 271 11.81 11.19 -17.77
CA SER A 271 10.82 10.13 -17.89
C SER A 271 11.25 8.88 -17.17
N LEU A 272 10.41 8.44 -16.24
CA LEU A 272 10.49 7.12 -15.62
C LEU A 272 9.08 6.58 -15.47
N ASP A 273 8.73 5.64 -16.33
CA ASP A 273 7.42 5.01 -16.35
C ASP A 273 7.20 4.16 -15.09
N HIS A 274 6.01 4.27 -14.50
CA HIS A 274 5.59 3.41 -13.40
C HIS A 274 5.65 1.93 -13.83
N PHE A 275 6.28 1.08 -13.03
CA PHE A 275 6.57 -0.30 -13.44
C PHE A 275 5.34 -1.20 -13.65
N ILE A 276 4.30 -1.06 -12.83
CA ILE A 276 3.12 -1.96 -12.88
C ILE A 276 2.05 -1.54 -13.90
N VAL A 277 1.79 -0.23 -14.04
CA VAL A 277 0.69 0.28 -14.86
C VAL A 277 1.10 0.24 -16.33
N GLY A 278 0.23 -0.25 -17.22
CA GLY A 278 0.53 -0.33 -18.66
C GLY A 278 1.65 -1.33 -19.05
N ASN A 279 2.20 -2.08 -18.09
CA ASN A 279 3.28 -3.02 -18.37
C ASN A 279 2.71 -4.38 -18.80
N HIS A 280 2.75 -4.64 -20.11
CA HIS A 280 2.27 -5.88 -20.71
C HIS A 280 3.21 -7.08 -20.52
N SER A 281 4.44 -6.85 -20.04
CA SER A 281 5.45 -7.90 -19.85
C SER A 281 5.49 -8.43 -18.41
N LEU A 282 4.48 -8.13 -17.59
CA LEU A 282 4.42 -8.61 -16.22
C LEU A 282 4.15 -10.13 -16.15
N PRO A 283 4.71 -10.83 -15.16
CA PRO A 283 4.42 -12.24 -14.92
C PRO A 283 2.91 -12.51 -14.71
N GLU A 284 2.41 -13.61 -15.29
CA GLU A 284 0.97 -14.01 -15.21
C GLU A 284 0.44 -14.21 -13.77
N VAL A 285 1.33 -14.42 -12.80
CA VAL A 285 0.97 -14.53 -11.37
C VAL A 285 0.45 -13.21 -10.77
N ILE A 286 0.72 -12.09 -11.44
CA ILE A 286 0.27 -10.75 -11.07
C ILE A 286 -1.01 -10.45 -11.85
N ARG A 287 -2.13 -10.35 -11.14
CA ARG A 287 -3.44 -10.06 -11.73
C ARG A 287 -3.70 -8.57 -11.69
N LEU A 288 -3.92 -7.96 -12.84
CA LEU A 288 -4.26 -6.54 -12.95
C LEU A 288 -5.68 -6.37 -13.47
N PRO A 289 -6.41 -5.34 -13.00
CA PRO A 289 -7.64 -4.89 -13.64
C PRO A 289 -7.37 -4.50 -15.11
N PRO A 290 -8.34 -4.70 -16.02
CA PRO A 290 -8.17 -4.37 -17.44
C PRO A 290 -7.78 -2.90 -17.69
N ASP A 291 -8.35 -1.98 -16.92
CA ASP A 291 -8.08 -0.54 -17.04
C ASP A 291 -6.65 -0.19 -16.62
N VAL A 292 -6.09 -0.86 -15.59
CA VAL A 292 -4.68 -0.70 -15.20
C VAL A 292 -3.74 -1.29 -16.25
N GLN A 293 -4.12 -2.42 -16.86
CA GLN A 293 -3.32 -3.08 -17.89
C GLN A 293 -3.26 -2.26 -19.19
N THR A 294 -4.34 -1.58 -19.57
CA THR A 294 -4.41 -0.81 -20.83
C THR A 294 -4.10 0.68 -20.65
N SER A 295 -3.84 1.14 -19.43
CA SER A 295 -3.49 2.54 -19.16
C SER A 295 -2.07 2.84 -19.61
N ASP A 296 -1.83 4.07 -20.08
CA ASP A 296 -0.47 4.58 -20.25
C ASP A 296 0.24 4.64 -18.90
N PRO A 297 1.50 4.18 -18.80
CA PRO A 297 2.24 4.21 -17.55
C PRO A 297 2.44 5.66 -17.08
N PRO A 298 2.05 6.00 -15.83
CA PRO A 298 2.33 7.32 -15.28
C PRO A 298 3.84 7.58 -15.19
N ASN A 299 4.30 8.72 -15.69
CA ASN A 299 5.69 9.15 -15.55
C ASN A 299 5.95 9.66 -14.12
N LEU A 300 6.77 8.94 -13.36
CA LEU A 300 7.20 9.29 -12.00
C LEU A 300 8.04 10.58 -11.95
N PHE A 301 8.69 10.94 -13.05
CA PHE A 301 9.49 12.16 -13.22
C PHE A 301 8.71 13.32 -13.84
N HIS A 302 7.38 13.22 -13.93
CA HIS A 302 6.55 14.31 -14.44
C HIS A 302 6.79 15.66 -13.71
N HIS A 303 7.11 15.63 -12.42
CA HIS A 303 7.46 16.83 -11.65
C HIS A 303 8.76 17.50 -12.14
N LEU A 304 9.73 16.73 -12.66
CA LEU A 304 10.99 17.24 -13.22
C LEU A 304 10.80 17.92 -14.58
N VAL A 305 9.72 17.57 -15.30
CA VAL A 305 9.32 18.27 -16.53
C VAL A 305 8.86 19.69 -16.21
N GLN A 306 8.18 19.86 -15.08
CA GLN A 306 7.57 21.13 -14.66
C GLN A 306 8.51 22.02 -13.85
N ASP A 307 9.40 21.44 -13.05
CA ASP A 307 10.31 22.17 -12.16
C ASP A 307 11.78 21.93 -12.52
N LEU A 308 12.36 22.92 -13.21
CA LEU A 308 13.77 22.91 -13.60
C LEU A 308 14.72 22.88 -12.39
N ARG A 309 14.35 23.44 -11.25
CA ARG A 309 15.21 23.43 -10.05
C ARG A 309 15.28 22.03 -9.46
N GLN A 310 14.15 21.33 -9.38
CA GLN A 310 14.14 19.94 -8.92
C GLN A 310 14.93 19.03 -9.87
N TYR A 311 14.85 19.28 -11.18
CA TYR A 311 15.69 18.60 -12.17
C TYR A 311 17.19 18.85 -11.95
N ASP A 312 17.61 20.12 -11.80
CA ASP A 312 19.02 20.46 -11.59
C ASP A 312 19.56 19.85 -10.29
N VAL A 313 18.76 19.83 -9.23
CA VAL A 313 19.08 19.17 -7.96
C VAL A 313 19.25 17.67 -8.15
N ALA A 314 18.28 17.00 -8.79
CA ALA A 314 18.35 15.57 -9.04
C ALA A 314 19.55 15.19 -9.92
N MET A 315 19.87 15.99 -10.94
CA MET A 315 21.03 15.78 -11.83
C MET A 315 22.36 16.06 -11.13
N THR A 316 22.41 17.06 -10.26
CA THR A 316 23.62 17.34 -9.44
C THR A 316 23.89 16.18 -8.52
N HIS A 317 22.88 15.74 -7.77
CA HIS A 317 23.05 14.60 -6.88
C HIS A 317 23.35 13.31 -7.63
N TYR A 318 22.82 13.11 -8.85
CA TYR A 318 23.21 11.97 -9.67
C TYR A 318 24.73 11.94 -9.97
N ARG A 319 25.33 13.10 -10.24
CA ARG A 319 26.77 13.22 -10.57
C ARG A 319 27.70 13.04 -9.37
N GLU A 320 27.17 13.16 -8.16
CA GLU A 320 27.93 13.01 -6.91
C GLU A 320 28.04 11.54 -6.46
N LEU A 321 27.42 10.61 -7.18
CA LEU A 321 27.37 9.16 -6.91
C LEU A 321 28.45 8.36 -7.65
#